data_AF-A0A962N2A7-F1
#
_entry.id   AF-A0A962N2A7-F1
#
_cell.length_a   1.000
_cell.length_b   1.000
_cell.length_c   1.000
_cell.angle_alpha   90.00
_cell.angle_beta   90.00
_cell.angle_gamma   90.00
#
_symmetry.space_group_name_H-M   'P 1'
#
loop_
_entity.id
_entity.type
_entity.pdbx_description
1 polymer ?
#
loop_
_entity_poly.entity_id
_entity_poly.type
_entity_poly.pdbx_seq_one_letter_code
_entity_poly.pdbx_strand_id
1 'polypeptide(L)'
;MPRGDLSRQMSLGLRAGEWVIVRSQAEILATLDAQARLDGLPFQPEMFTLCGHRMRVYKAAHKTCDSSVHRTGGRRMYDTVHLEGGRCDGHAHDGCQADCVFFWKEAWLKRANDDQPPPVVAAGANCTVERVLQAARVDDPPDNPTYVCQTTAIYDASDDLSTWDIRQYLADVTSGNHSIWHMFKLLTRAGYAALLQRGVGYRLLLQFYNKFQQLRGGEPFPIMVGKIEPGQRTPTEILDLQPGELVEVKSAEEISATITADGFNRGMRYDPEMLKYSGHRYRVQQRVNKLIDEKSGKMVSMKSPCIQLDNVFCRAEFTPGRLGCPRASNTYWREIWLRRVADDSPARSK
;
A
#
# COMPACT_ATOMS: atom_id res chain seq x y z
N MET A 1 7.04 16.95 15.96
CA MET A 1 7.73 15.71 15.52
C MET A 1 6.69 14.60 15.48
N PRO A 2 6.63 13.77 14.43
CA PRO A 2 5.61 12.72 14.25
C PRO A 2 5.85 11.48 15.14
N ARG A 3 6.49 11.67 16.30
CA ARG A 3 6.64 10.67 17.35
C ARG A 3 6.54 11.37 18.70
N GLY A 4 5.36 11.33 19.30
CA GLY A 4 5.08 11.88 20.62
C GLY A 4 5.57 11.00 21.76
N ASP A 5 5.57 11.55 22.98
CA ASP A 5 6.02 10.83 24.18
C ASP A 5 5.15 9.64 24.53
N LEU A 6 3.82 9.77 24.36
CA LEU A 6 2.89 8.68 24.58
C LEU A 6 3.22 7.46 23.69
N SER A 7 3.44 7.71 22.41
CA SER A 7 3.81 6.68 21.43
C SER A 7 5.14 6.01 21.78
N ARG A 8 6.14 6.78 22.25
CA ARG A 8 7.41 6.23 22.76
C ARG A 8 7.23 5.34 23.98
N GLN A 9 6.40 5.75 24.95
CA GLN A 9 6.17 5.00 26.19
C GLN A 9 5.40 3.69 25.95
N MET A 10 4.48 3.69 24.97
CA MET A 10 3.64 2.55 24.63
C MET A 10 4.18 1.72 23.46
N SER A 11 5.42 1.96 23.04
CA SER A 11 6.10 1.19 21.99
C SER A 11 6.34 -0.24 22.46
N LEU A 12 5.97 -1.20 21.62
CA LEU A 12 6.07 -2.65 21.85
C LEU A 12 7.19 -3.30 21.04
N GLY A 13 7.74 -2.61 20.03
CA GLY A 13 8.79 -3.13 19.14
C GLY A 13 8.36 -4.38 18.38
N LEU A 14 7.13 -4.38 17.85
CA LEU A 14 6.52 -5.56 17.26
C LEU A 14 7.21 -5.98 15.96
N ARG A 15 7.26 -7.30 15.76
CA ARG A 15 7.82 -7.93 14.55
C ARG A 15 6.74 -8.65 13.75
N ALA A 16 7.03 -8.87 12.47
CA ALA A 16 6.18 -9.67 11.59
C ALA A 16 5.98 -11.08 12.18
N GLY A 17 4.73 -11.53 12.18
CA GLY A 17 4.31 -12.84 12.68
C GLY A 17 3.87 -12.86 14.15
N GLU A 18 4.09 -11.80 14.93
CA GLU A 18 3.63 -11.74 16.32
C GLU A 18 2.10 -11.64 16.42
N TRP A 19 1.53 -12.21 17.49
CA TRP A 19 0.11 -12.11 17.80
C TRP A 19 -0.15 -10.96 18.76
N VAL A 20 -1.10 -10.11 18.39
CA VAL A 20 -1.56 -8.97 19.18
C VAL A 20 -3.06 -9.02 19.37
N ILE A 21 -3.54 -8.24 20.33
CA ILE A 21 -4.95 -7.93 20.50
C ILE A 21 -5.08 -6.42 20.27
N VAL A 22 -6.03 -6.03 19.42
CA VAL A 22 -6.38 -4.62 19.28
C VAL A 22 -7.01 -4.16 20.59
N ARG A 23 -6.52 -3.04 21.14
CA ARG A 23 -7.06 -2.50 22.39
C ARG A 23 -8.55 -2.21 22.27
N SER A 24 -9.21 -2.09 23.42
CA SER A 24 -10.61 -1.69 23.46
C SER A 24 -10.78 -0.27 22.93
N GLN A 25 -12.00 0.05 22.51
CA GLN A 25 -12.36 1.39 22.05
C GLN A 25 -11.99 2.47 23.07
N ALA A 26 -12.29 2.26 24.37
CA ALA A 26 -12.01 3.23 25.42
C ALA A 26 -10.50 3.46 25.61
N GLU A 27 -9.69 2.40 25.60
CA GLU A 27 -8.23 2.51 25.66
C GLU A 27 -7.67 3.28 24.46
N ILE A 28 -8.17 3.02 23.25
CA ILE A 28 -7.69 3.71 22.05
C ILE A 28 -8.07 5.19 22.10
N LEU A 29 -9.33 5.52 22.43
CA LEU A 29 -9.79 6.90 22.54
C LEU A 29 -8.95 7.71 23.53
N ALA A 30 -8.51 7.09 24.64
CA ALA A 30 -7.62 7.72 25.62
C ALA A 30 -6.22 8.05 25.07
N THR A 31 -5.82 7.50 23.92
CA THR A 31 -4.55 7.84 23.25
C THR A 31 -4.66 8.95 22.21
N LEU A 32 -5.88 9.34 21.82
CA LEU A 32 -6.09 10.27 20.71
C LEU A 32 -6.15 11.72 21.20
N ASP A 33 -5.63 12.61 20.37
CA ASP A 33 -5.77 14.06 20.56
C ASP A 33 -7.17 14.57 20.19
N ALA A 34 -7.36 15.90 20.29
CA ALA A 34 -8.61 16.57 19.97
C ALA A 34 -9.01 16.46 18.49
N GLN A 35 -8.09 16.09 17.61
CA GLN A 35 -8.32 15.86 16.18
C GLN A 35 -8.45 14.36 15.87
N ALA A 36 -8.65 13.51 16.89
CA ALA A 36 -8.74 12.06 16.76
C ALA A 36 -7.48 11.41 16.17
N ARG A 37 -6.29 11.94 16.49
CA ARG A 37 -5.01 11.47 15.98
C ARG A 37 -4.07 11.03 17.08
N LEU A 38 -3.14 10.15 16.73
CA LEU A 38 -1.94 9.87 17.51
C LEU A 38 -0.72 10.05 16.61
N ASP A 39 0.22 10.90 17.02
CA ASP A 39 1.38 11.30 16.20
C ASP A 39 0.99 11.86 14.82
N GLY A 40 -0.14 12.57 14.73
CA GLY A 40 -0.67 13.06 13.47
C GLY A 40 -1.40 12.01 12.61
N LEU A 41 -1.31 10.72 12.94
CA LEU A 41 -2.04 9.66 12.23
C LEU A 41 -3.49 9.58 12.74
N PRO A 42 -4.51 9.74 11.88
CA PRO A 42 -5.90 9.64 12.30
C PRO A 42 -6.26 8.19 12.64
N PHE A 43 -7.01 8.02 13.73
CA PHE A 43 -7.73 6.78 13.96
C PHE A 43 -9.02 6.82 13.13
N GLN A 44 -9.20 5.84 12.24
CA GLN A 44 -10.35 5.83 11.33
C GLN A 44 -11.56 5.13 11.98
N PRO A 45 -12.80 5.59 11.76
CA PRO A 45 -13.99 4.94 12.29
C PRO A 45 -14.09 3.44 11.96
N GLU A 46 -13.67 3.05 10.75
CA GLU A 46 -13.65 1.65 10.31
C GLU A 46 -12.84 0.73 11.23
N MET A 47 -11.80 1.28 11.89
CA MET A 47 -10.91 0.52 12.78
C MET A 47 -11.60 0.09 14.08
N PHE A 48 -12.73 0.71 14.47
CA PHE A 48 -13.46 0.31 15.68
C PHE A 48 -14.00 -1.12 15.60
N THR A 49 -14.39 -1.57 14.41
CA THR A 49 -14.89 -2.94 14.18
C THR A 49 -13.87 -4.01 14.56
N LEU A 50 -12.57 -3.66 14.54
CA LEU A 50 -11.46 -4.55 14.84
C LEU A 50 -11.00 -4.47 16.30
N CYS A 51 -11.57 -3.56 17.11
CA CYS A 51 -11.24 -3.47 18.54
C CYS A 51 -11.51 -4.79 19.27
N GLY A 52 -10.64 -5.16 20.20
CA GLY A 52 -10.72 -6.41 20.96
C GLY A 52 -10.36 -7.69 20.19
N HIS A 53 -10.18 -7.62 18.86
CA HIS A 53 -9.85 -8.80 18.07
C HIS A 53 -8.39 -9.20 18.25
N ARG A 54 -8.14 -10.51 18.29
CA ARG A 54 -6.80 -11.09 18.21
C ARG A 54 -6.38 -11.19 16.75
N MET A 55 -5.28 -10.53 16.39
CA MET A 55 -4.80 -10.42 15.01
C MET A 55 -3.30 -10.69 14.95
N ARG A 56 -2.82 -11.11 13.77
CA ARG A 56 -1.40 -11.33 13.53
C ARG A 56 -0.78 -10.13 12.83
N VAL A 57 0.42 -9.74 13.28
CA VAL A 57 1.22 -8.69 12.63
C VAL A 57 1.69 -9.20 11.28
N TYR A 58 1.23 -8.57 10.19
CA TYR A 58 1.66 -8.89 8.83
C TYR A 58 3.09 -8.39 8.58
N LYS A 59 3.31 -7.09 8.84
CA LYS A 59 4.60 -6.40 8.67
C LYS A 59 4.74 -5.25 9.67
N ALA A 60 5.97 -4.97 10.09
CA ALA A 60 6.28 -3.72 10.76
C ALA A 60 6.24 -2.58 9.74
N ALA A 61 5.46 -1.54 9.97
CA ALA A 61 5.27 -0.42 9.05
C ALA A 61 6.24 0.74 9.36
N HIS A 62 7.48 0.44 9.74
CA HIS A 62 8.49 1.43 10.12
C HIS A 62 8.93 2.35 8.95
N LYS A 63 8.59 1.95 7.73
CA LYS A 63 8.70 2.77 6.53
C LYS A 63 7.43 2.65 5.69
N THR A 64 7.16 3.66 4.89
CA THR A 64 6.04 3.71 3.96
C THR A 64 6.41 4.55 2.74
N CYS A 65 5.49 4.65 1.78
CA CYS A 65 5.65 5.50 0.62
C CYS A 65 4.67 6.67 0.66
N ASP A 66 5.16 7.83 0.23
CA ASP A 66 4.37 9.04 0.12
C ASP A 66 3.74 9.17 -1.27
N SER A 67 2.44 9.01 -1.32
CA SER A 67 1.61 9.18 -2.50
C SER A 67 0.79 10.49 -2.46
N SER A 68 1.04 11.34 -1.44
CA SER A 68 0.46 12.67 -1.32
C SER A 68 0.99 13.66 -2.37
N VAL A 69 0.58 14.93 -2.27
CA VAL A 69 1.01 15.98 -3.21
C VAL A 69 2.53 16.21 -3.18
N HIS A 70 3.17 15.92 -2.03
CA HIS A 70 4.59 16.19 -1.81
C HIS A 70 5.51 15.18 -2.50
N ARG A 71 5.03 13.96 -2.76
CA ARG A 71 5.76 12.88 -3.48
C ARG A 71 7.21 12.71 -2.99
N THR A 72 7.42 12.76 -1.69
CA THR A 72 8.75 12.77 -1.05
C THR A 72 9.52 11.46 -1.19
N GLY A 73 8.87 10.38 -1.65
CA GLY A 73 9.46 9.06 -1.80
C GLY A 73 9.21 8.19 -0.59
N GLY A 74 10.29 7.72 0.06
CA GLY A 74 10.22 6.94 1.28
C GLY A 74 9.97 7.82 2.50
N ARG A 75 9.09 7.37 3.39
CA ARG A 75 8.84 8.03 4.68
C ARG A 75 8.95 7.05 5.83
N ARG A 76 9.32 7.57 7.01
CA ARG A 76 9.48 6.82 8.26
C ARG A 76 8.25 7.04 9.14
N MET A 77 7.58 5.96 9.49
CA MET A 77 6.44 5.96 10.40
C MET A 77 6.87 5.25 11.69
N TYR A 78 6.75 5.91 12.83
CA TYR A 78 7.22 5.34 14.11
C TYR A 78 6.15 4.48 14.77
N ASP A 79 6.61 3.41 15.42
CA ASP A 79 5.80 2.55 16.30
C ASP A 79 4.50 2.12 15.61
N THR A 80 4.61 1.59 14.39
CA THR A 80 3.44 1.26 13.56
C THR A 80 3.64 -0.07 12.87
N VAL A 81 2.56 -0.83 12.75
CA VAL A 81 2.49 -2.13 12.07
C VAL A 81 1.29 -2.21 11.13
N HIS A 82 1.32 -3.20 10.23
CA HIS A 82 0.17 -3.66 9.47
C HIS A 82 -0.30 -5.00 10.05
N LEU A 83 -1.62 -5.17 10.18
CA LEU A 83 -2.23 -6.40 10.66
C LEU A 83 -2.84 -7.19 9.49
N GLU A 84 -2.81 -8.52 9.58
CA GLU A 84 -3.42 -9.39 8.57
C GLU A 84 -4.94 -9.17 8.52
N GLY A 85 -5.47 -8.91 7.32
CA GLY A 85 -6.89 -8.61 7.12
C GLY A 85 -7.34 -7.23 7.63
N GLY A 86 -6.45 -6.44 8.26
CA GLY A 86 -6.77 -5.10 8.76
C GLY A 86 -6.82 -4.07 7.64
N ARG A 87 -7.89 -4.09 6.83
CA ARG A 87 -8.12 -3.18 5.71
C ARG A 87 -9.37 -2.33 5.89
N CYS A 88 -9.35 -1.14 5.28
CA CYS A 88 -10.45 -0.20 5.28
C CYS A 88 -11.52 -0.62 4.27
N ASP A 89 -12.77 -0.76 4.72
CA ASP A 89 -13.94 -1.01 3.86
C ASP A 89 -14.54 0.28 3.28
N GLY A 90 -14.10 1.44 3.78
CA GLY A 90 -14.52 2.77 3.33
C GLY A 90 -15.94 3.16 3.72
N HIS A 91 -16.63 2.42 4.59
CA HIS A 91 -18.05 2.70 4.90
C HIS A 91 -18.25 4.06 5.57
N ALA A 92 -17.28 4.53 6.37
CA ALA A 92 -17.31 5.86 6.99
C ALA A 92 -16.67 6.95 6.10
N HIS A 93 -16.25 6.59 4.88
CA HIS A 93 -15.62 7.46 3.89
C HIS A 93 -16.39 7.44 2.57
N ASP A 94 -17.73 7.49 2.66
CA ASP A 94 -18.65 7.48 1.51
C ASP A 94 -18.36 6.33 0.53
N GLY A 95 -18.14 5.13 1.07
CA GLY A 95 -17.90 3.92 0.30
C GLY A 95 -16.64 3.99 -0.58
N CYS A 96 -15.58 4.65 -0.12
CA CYS A 96 -14.28 4.67 -0.80
C CYS A 96 -13.78 3.23 -1.04
N GLN A 97 -13.49 2.86 -2.29
CA GLN A 97 -13.18 1.48 -2.66
C GLN A 97 -11.67 1.20 -2.76
N ALA A 98 -10.84 2.03 -2.11
CA ALA A 98 -9.38 1.90 -2.18
C ALA A 98 -8.84 0.67 -1.44
N ASP A 99 -9.61 0.12 -0.48
CA ASP A 99 -9.27 -1.09 0.27
C ASP A 99 -7.89 -0.99 0.94
N CYS A 100 -7.56 0.17 1.51
CA CYS A 100 -6.23 0.45 2.06
C CYS A 100 -5.93 -0.40 3.31
N VAL A 101 -4.69 -0.88 3.44
CA VAL A 101 -4.18 -1.47 4.69
C VAL A 101 -4.06 -0.39 5.75
N PHE A 102 -4.58 -0.66 6.96
CA PHE A 102 -4.44 0.26 8.08
C PHE A 102 -3.00 0.30 8.61
N PHE A 103 -2.58 1.48 8.99
CA PHE A 103 -1.45 1.74 9.86
C PHE A 103 -1.92 1.66 11.30
N TRP A 104 -1.46 0.65 12.05
CA TRP A 104 -1.78 0.48 13.46
C TRP A 104 -0.62 0.98 14.31
N LYS A 105 -0.84 2.04 15.08
CA LYS A 105 0.13 2.44 16.12
C LYS A 105 0.22 1.34 17.17
N GLU A 106 1.43 1.02 17.61
CA GLU A 106 1.66 0.00 18.64
C GLU A 106 0.95 0.35 19.95
N ALA A 107 0.78 1.64 20.24
CA ALA A 107 -0.02 2.14 21.36
C ALA A 107 -1.49 1.66 21.34
N TRP A 108 -2.05 1.36 20.16
CA TRP A 108 -3.41 0.83 20.01
C TRP A 108 -3.48 -0.69 20.12
N LEU A 109 -2.36 -1.35 20.40
CA LEU A 109 -2.23 -2.80 20.47
C LEU A 109 -1.72 -3.24 21.84
N LYS A 110 -1.95 -4.51 22.16
CA LYS A 110 -1.28 -5.24 23.25
C LYS A 110 -0.79 -6.59 22.73
N ARG A 111 0.28 -7.11 23.29
CA ARG A 111 0.72 -8.48 22.96
C ARG A 111 -0.33 -9.47 23.45
N ALA A 112 -0.59 -10.53 22.67
CA ALA A 112 -1.66 -11.47 22.99
C ALA A 112 -1.40 -12.30 24.28
N ASN A 113 -0.14 -12.39 24.71
CA ASN A 113 0.27 -13.11 25.92
C ASN A 113 0.51 -12.18 27.11
N ASP A 114 0.15 -10.90 26.97
CA ASP A 114 0.42 -9.90 27.98
C ASP A 114 -0.86 -9.57 28.76
N ASP A 115 -0.92 -10.07 29.99
CA ASP A 115 -1.98 -9.78 30.95
C ASP A 115 -1.69 -8.51 31.77
N GLN A 116 -0.60 -7.78 31.45
CA GLN A 116 -0.31 -6.51 32.10
C GLN A 116 -1.47 -5.53 31.88
N PRO A 117 -1.97 -4.88 32.94
CA PRO A 117 -2.96 -3.83 32.80
C PRO A 117 -2.39 -2.71 31.89
N PRO A 118 -3.24 -2.07 31.07
CA PRO A 118 -2.79 -0.99 30.19
C PRO A 118 -2.02 0.05 31.00
N PRO A 119 -0.90 0.57 30.49
CA PRO A 119 -0.26 1.71 31.13
C PRO A 119 -1.28 2.84 31.16
N VAL A 120 -1.58 3.35 32.36
CA VAL A 120 -2.54 4.43 32.58
C VAL A 120 -1.89 5.72 32.10
N VAL A 121 -1.91 5.94 30.79
CA VAL A 121 -1.41 7.17 30.18
C VAL A 121 -2.53 7.74 29.34
N ALA A 122 -3.31 8.61 29.96
CA ALA A 122 -4.26 9.43 29.24
C ALA A 122 -3.47 10.48 28.44
N ALA A 123 -3.64 10.49 27.11
CA ALA A 123 -3.47 11.75 26.39
C ALA A 123 -4.49 12.72 27.01
N GLY A 124 -4.07 13.95 27.35
CA GLY A 124 -4.91 14.93 28.05
C GLY A 124 -6.16 15.43 27.31
N ALA A 125 -6.62 14.72 26.28
CA ALA A 125 -7.83 15.00 25.53
C ALA A 125 -8.82 13.83 25.69
N ASN A 126 -10.00 14.09 26.27
CA ASN A 126 -11.11 13.15 26.30
C ASN A 126 -11.71 13.00 24.89
N CYS A 127 -11.03 12.29 23.98
CA CYS A 127 -11.53 12.00 22.65
C CYS A 127 -12.75 11.07 22.73
N THR A 128 -13.76 11.30 21.88
CA THR A 128 -14.99 10.49 21.84
C THR A 128 -15.20 9.86 20.47
N VAL A 129 -16.10 8.87 20.38
CA VAL A 129 -16.45 8.23 19.10
C VAL A 129 -17.00 9.25 18.10
N GLU A 130 -17.82 10.18 18.58
CA GLU A 130 -18.40 11.26 17.76
C GLU A 130 -17.30 12.16 17.20
N ARG A 131 -16.24 12.43 17.99
CA ARG A 131 -15.09 13.19 17.51
C ARG A 131 -14.35 12.46 16.40
N VAL A 132 -14.16 11.15 16.52
CA VAL A 132 -13.52 10.33 15.48
C VAL A 132 -14.34 10.34 14.19
N LEU A 133 -15.66 10.19 14.29
CA LEU A 133 -16.57 10.28 13.14
C LEU A 133 -16.53 11.66 12.48
N GLN A 134 -16.55 12.73 13.27
CA GLN A 134 -16.44 14.11 12.76
C GLN A 134 -15.07 14.39 12.13
N ALA A 135 -13.99 13.83 12.66
CA ALA A 135 -12.64 14.08 12.15
C ALA A 135 -12.36 13.40 10.79
N ALA A 136 -13.16 12.39 10.40
CA ALA A 136 -13.01 11.68 9.13
C ALA A 136 -13.46 12.51 7.91
N ARG A 137 -14.15 13.64 8.13
CA ARG A 137 -14.75 14.46 7.07
C ARG A 137 -14.79 15.95 7.45
N VAL A 138 -14.43 16.80 6.49
CA VAL A 138 -14.52 18.26 6.60
C VAL A 138 -15.55 18.76 5.57
N ASP A 139 -16.65 19.32 6.07
CA ASP A 139 -17.80 19.80 5.28
C ASP A 139 -17.69 21.27 4.84
N ASP A 140 -16.50 21.65 4.33
CA ASP A 140 -16.27 23.01 3.83
C ASP A 140 -15.64 22.97 2.42
N PRO A 141 -16.42 23.23 1.35
CA PRO A 141 -17.87 23.49 1.32
C PRO A 141 -18.72 22.21 1.49
N PRO A 142 -19.98 22.30 1.95
CA PRO A 142 -20.83 21.14 2.25
C PRO A 142 -21.08 20.19 1.07
N ASP A 143 -21.21 20.74 -0.14
CA ASP A 143 -21.52 19.98 -1.36
C ASP A 143 -20.32 19.21 -1.93
N ASN A 144 -19.12 19.48 -1.41
CA ASN A 144 -17.91 18.81 -1.84
C ASN A 144 -17.00 18.59 -0.63
N PRO A 145 -17.34 17.62 0.24
CA PRO A 145 -16.58 17.38 1.47
C PRO A 145 -15.15 16.93 1.17
N THR A 146 -14.25 17.25 2.08
CA THR A 146 -12.88 16.69 2.10
C THR A 146 -12.83 15.54 3.09
N TYR A 147 -12.44 14.36 2.64
CA TYR A 147 -12.27 13.20 3.49
C TYR A 147 -10.86 13.15 4.07
N VAL A 148 -10.76 12.69 5.31
CA VAL A 148 -9.52 12.57 6.07
C VAL A 148 -9.34 11.12 6.48
N CYS A 149 -8.33 10.46 5.92
CA CYS A 149 -7.97 9.08 6.27
C CYS A 149 -6.47 8.96 6.53
N GLN A 150 -6.01 7.78 6.94
CA GLN A 150 -4.58 7.56 7.20
C GLN A 150 -3.69 7.82 5.99
N THR A 151 -4.22 7.58 4.79
CA THR A 151 -3.49 7.82 3.55
C THR A 151 -3.36 9.31 3.22
N THR A 152 -4.42 10.11 3.41
CA THR A 152 -4.32 11.56 3.18
C THR A 152 -3.43 12.25 4.21
N ALA A 153 -3.38 11.71 5.43
CA ALA A 153 -2.54 12.21 6.53
C ALA A 153 -1.11 11.64 6.56
N ILE A 154 -0.73 10.80 5.58
CA ILE A 154 0.52 10.04 5.68
C ILE A 154 1.76 10.93 5.76
N TYR A 155 1.73 12.07 5.06
CA TYR A 155 2.81 13.04 5.04
C TYR A 155 3.03 13.65 6.43
N ASP A 156 1.95 14.15 7.06
CA ASP A 156 2.02 14.78 8.39
C ASP A 156 2.34 13.78 9.51
N ALA A 157 1.93 12.53 9.33
CA ALA A 157 2.14 11.46 10.30
C ALA A 157 3.53 10.79 10.24
N SER A 158 4.41 11.23 9.33
CA SER A 158 5.70 10.56 9.09
C SER A 158 6.86 11.52 8.76
N ASP A 159 8.09 11.07 9.00
CA ASP A 159 9.30 11.83 8.65
C ASP A 159 9.84 11.44 7.27
N ASP A 160 10.61 12.34 6.65
CA ASP A 160 11.37 12.01 5.44
C ASP A 160 12.34 10.84 5.73
N LEU A 161 12.38 9.86 4.83
CA LEU A 161 13.31 8.74 4.92
C LEU A 161 14.22 8.72 3.70
N SER A 162 15.47 9.14 3.90
CA SER A 162 16.51 9.07 2.88
C SER A 162 16.77 7.64 2.44
N THR A 163 16.93 7.41 1.14
CA THR A 163 17.28 6.10 0.55
C THR A 163 18.63 5.56 1.01
N TRP A 164 19.52 6.44 1.45
CA TRP A 164 20.86 6.10 1.93
C TRP A 164 20.89 5.76 3.43
N ASP A 165 19.78 5.92 4.14
CA ASP A 165 19.72 5.58 5.57
C ASP A 165 19.73 4.06 5.75
N ILE A 166 20.92 3.49 6.01
CA ILE A 166 21.14 2.04 6.17
C ILE A 166 20.27 1.44 7.28
N ARG A 167 19.90 2.23 8.30
CA ARG A 167 19.09 1.76 9.43
C ARG A 167 17.74 1.23 8.97
N GLN A 168 17.20 1.73 7.86
CA GLN A 168 15.94 1.24 7.31
C GLN A 168 16.04 -0.19 6.79
N TYR A 169 17.19 -0.59 6.23
CA TYR A 169 17.38 -1.93 5.68
C TYR A 169 17.73 -2.92 6.79
N LEU A 170 18.43 -2.45 7.83
CA LEU A 170 18.59 -3.24 9.05
C LEU A 170 17.22 -3.48 9.70
N ALA A 171 16.37 -2.46 9.81
CA ALA A 171 15.01 -2.58 10.34
C ALA A 171 14.15 -3.54 9.52
N ASP A 172 14.25 -3.56 8.18
CA ASP A 172 13.57 -4.55 7.34
C ASP A 172 13.89 -5.99 7.74
N VAL A 173 15.16 -6.25 8.05
CA VAL A 173 15.63 -7.59 8.44
C VAL A 173 15.23 -7.91 9.88
N THR A 174 15.51 -7.02 10.82
CA THR A 174 15.32 -7.29 12.25
C THR A 174 13.85 -7.34 12.64
N SER A 175 12.97 -6.64 11.91
CA SER A 175 11.52 -6.74 12.08
C SER A 175 10.90 -8.00 11.47
N GLY A 176 11.66 -8.79 10.72
CA GLY A 176 11.14 -9.94 9.97
C GLY A 176 10.35 -9.55 8.72
N ASN A 177 10.37 -8.28 8.30
CA ASN A 177 9.75 -7.86 7.05
C ASN A 177 10.41 -8.52 5.84
N HIS A 178 11.74 -8.60 5.83
CA HIS A 178 12.50 -9.24 4.77
C HIS A 178 13.59 -10.14 5.36
N SER A 179 13.90 -11.24 4.68
CA SER A 179 15.11 -11.99 5.02
C SER A 179 16.35 -11.22 4.56
N ILE A 180 17.50 -11.49 5.18
CA ILE A 180 18.81 -10.92 4.75
C ILE A 180 19.04 -11.19 3.26
N TRP A 181 18.76 -12.41 2.81
CA TRP A 181 18.92 -12.80 1.41
C TRP A 181 17.98 -12.04 0.48
N HIS A 182 16.74 -11.80 0.91
CA HIS A 182 15.81 -10.99 0.12
C HIS A 182 16.30 -9.54 0.01
N MET A 183 16.72 -8.93 1.13
CA MET A 183 17.26 -7.56 1.10
C MET A 183 18.52 -7.43 0.25
N PHE A 184 19.42 -8.41 0.32
CA PHE A 184 20.59 -8.48 -0.53
C PHE A 184 20.19 -8.43 -2.01
N LYS A 185 19.26 -9.29 -2.45
CA LYS A 185 18.76 -9.28 -3.84
C LYS A 185 18.18 -7.92 -4.24
N LEU A 186 17.37 -7.31 -3.37
CA LEU A 186 16.74 -6.02 -3.64
C LEU A 186 17.80 -4.92 -3.84
N LEU A 187 18.78 -4.83 -2.94
CA LEU A 187 19.85 -3.84 -3.00
C LEU A 187 20.79 -4.07 -4.20
N THR A 188 21.17 -5.31 -4.48
CA THR A 188 21.97 -5.64 -5.68
C THR A 188 21.25 -5.21 -6.95
N ARG A 189 19.94 -5.47 -7.03
CA ARG A 189 19.14 -5.08 -8.19
C ARG A 189 18.95 -3.58 -8.30
N ALA A 190 18.76 -2.87 -7.19
CA ALA A 190 18.71 -1.41 -7.17
C ALA A 190 20.06 -0.80 -7.61
N GLY A 191 21.18 -1.35 -7.15
CA GLY A 191 22.52 -0.97 -7.61
C GLY A 191 22.71 -1.23 -9.11
N TYR A 192 22.22 -2.36 -9.60
CA TYR A 192 22.22 -2.68 -11.03
C TYR A 192 21.37 -1.70 -11.85
N ALA A 193 20.20 -1.33 -11.35
CA ALA A 193 19.32 -0.33 -11.95
C ALA A 193 20.03 1.04 -12.06
N ALA A 194 20.68 1.47 -10.99
CA ALA A 194 21.44 2.71 -10.96
C ALA A 194 22.64 2.68 -11.93
N LEU A 195 23.27 1.52 -12.13
CA LEU A 195 24.31 1.34 -13.14
C LEU A 195 23.75 1.43 -14.55
N LEU A 196 22.63 0.76 -14.85
CA LEU A 196 21.96 0.85 -16.15
C LEU A 196 21.58 2.29 -16.51
N GLN A 197 21.10 3.07 -15.52
CA GLN A 197 20.75 4.48 -15.72
C GLN A 197 21.94 5.37 -16.07
N ARG A 198 23.19 4.96 -15.80
CA ARG A 198 24.39 5.70 -16.26
C ARG A 198 24.62 5.60 -17.78
N GLY A 199 23.90 4.73 -18.48
CA GLY A 199 23.91 4.63 -19.96
C GLY A 199 25.13 3.93 -20.56
N VAL A 200 26.26 3.86 -19.85
CA VAL A 200 27.48 3.18 -20.33
C VAL A 200 27.25 1.67 -20.43
N GLY A 201 27.31 1.12 -21.65
CA GLY A 201 27.12 -0.31 -21.88
C GLY A 201 25.69 -0.81 -21.62
N TYR A 202 24.69 0.08 -21.58
CA TYR A 202 23.30 -0.23 -21.24
C TYR A 202 22.76 -1.51 -21.91
N ARG A 203 22.94 -1.65 -23.23
CA ARG A 203 22.45 -2.83 -23.98
C ARG A 203 23.14 -4.13 -23.52
N LEU A 204 24.46 -4.08 -23.32
CA LEU A 204 25.24 -5.26 -22.89
C LEU A 204 24.89 -5.68 -21.46
N LEU A 205 24.80 -4.72 -20.55
CA LEU A 205 24.38 -4.96 -19.17
C LEU A 205 22.96 -5.53 -19.14
N LEU A 206 22.00 -4.93 -19.85
CA LEU A 206 20.63 -5.44 -19.87
C LEU A 206 20.56 -6.88 -20.41
N GLN A 207 21.28 -7.17 -21.50
CA GLN A 207 21.38 -8.50 -22.08
C GLN A 207 21.99 -9.51 -21.11
N PHE A 208 23.09 -9.14 -20.43
CA PHE A 208 23.73 -10.00 -19.43
C PHE A 208 22.78 -10.34 -18.28
N TYR A 209 22.09 -9.34 -17.72
CA TYR A 209 21.13 -9.55 -16.65
C TYR A 209 19.98 -10.46 -17.09
N ASN A 210 19.36 -10.16 -18.25
CA ASN A 210 18.24 -10.95 -18.74
C ASN A 210 18.64 -12.40 -19.05
N LYS A 211 19.83 -12.61 -19.65
CA LYS A 211 20.37 -13.95 -19.90
C LYS A 211 20.64 -14.72 -18.60
N PHE A 212 21.23 -14.04 -17.61
CA PHE A 212 21.47 -14.64 -16.29
C PHE A 212 20.15 -15.00 -15.58
N GLN A 213 19.15 -14.11 -15.62
CA GLN A 213 17.82 -14.36 -15.06
C GLN A 213 17.13 -15.53 -15.77
N GLN A 214 17.17 -15.58 -17.10
CA GLN A 214 16.63 -16.70 -17.88
C GLN A 214 17.27 -18.04 -17.48
N LEU A 215 18.59 -18.10 -17.30
CA LEU A 215 19.31 -19.30 -16.90
C LEU A 215 18.91 -19.82 -15.50
N ARG A 216 18.51 -18.93 -14.60
CA ARG A 216 18.11 -19.28 -13.22
C ARG A 216 16.59 -19.33 -13.01
N GLY A 217 15.80 -19.23 -14.08
CA GLY A 217 14.34 -19.15 -14.02
C GLY A 217 13.81 -17.92 -13.27
N GLY A 218 14.54 -16.79 -13.36
CA GLY A 218 14.14 -15.51 -12.76
C GLY A 218 13.52 -14.54 -13.76
N GLU A 219 12.94 -13.46 -13.24
CA GLU A 219 12.26 -12.44 -14.04
C GLU A 219 13.22 -11.51 -14.80
N PRO A 220 12.88 -11.07 -16.02
CA PRO A 220 13.65 -10.06 -16.73
C PRO A 220 13.69 -8.74 -15.97
N PHE A 221 14.63 -7.87 -16.33
CA PHE A 221 14.66 -6.52 -15.77
C PHE A 221 13.38 -5.78 -16.21
N PRO A 222 12.65 -5.10 -15.31
CA PRO A 222 11.32 -4.58 -15.59
C PRO A 222 11.39 -3.26 -16.37
N ILE A 223 11.88 -3.35 -17.61
CA ILE A 223 11.83 -2.26 -18.55
C ILE A 223 10.60 -2.50 -19.40
N MET A 224 9.64 -1.58 -19.29
CA MET A 224 8.53 -1.52 -20.20
C MET A 224 8.47 -0.10 -20.76
N VAL A 225 8.57 -0.01 -22.08
CA VAL A 225 8.40 1.23 -22.82
C VAL A 225 7.14 1.07 -23.65
N GLY A 226 6.19 1.98 -23.48
CA GLY A 226 4.98 1.97 -24.28
C GLY A 226 5.27 2.26 -25.75
N LYS A 227 4.46 1.68 -26.63
CA LYS A 227 4.60 1.83 -28.09
C LYS A 227 3.84 3.05 -28.63
N ILE A 228 2.99 3.67 -27.81
CA ILE A 228 2.15 4.81 -28.20
C ILE A 228 2.84 6.12 -27.80
N GLU A 229 2.82 7.14 -28.65
CA GLU A 229 3.42 8.44 -28.32
C GLU A 229 2.65 9.17 -27.20
N PRO A 230 3.33 9.95 -26.35
CA PRO A 230 2.68 10.80 -25.36
C PRO A 230 1.62 11.71 -25.99
N GLY A 231 0.47 11.85 -25.32
CA GLY A 231 -0.65 12.67 -25.81
C GLY A 231 -1.58 11.99 -26.82
N GLN A 232 -1.17 10.87 -27.43
CA GLN A 232 -2.05 10.11 -28.32
C GLN A 232 -3.15 9.34 -27.56
N ARG A 233 -4.26 9.09 -28.25
CA ARG A 233 -5.39 8.33 -27.71
C ARG A 233 -5.01 6.86 -27.57
N THR A 234 -4.89 6.39 -26.33
CA THR A 234 -4.69 4.97 -26.01
C THR A 234 -5.96 4.14 -26.23
N PRO A 235 -5.82 2.86 -26.61
CA PRO A 235 -6.96 1.95 -26.84
C PRO A 235 -7.66 1.60 -25.53
N THR A 236 -8.90 1.11 -25.66
CA THR A 236 -9.72 0.65 -24.54
C THR A 236 -10.39 -0.67 -24.91
N GLU A 237 -10.64 -1.48 -23.91
CA GLU A 237 -11.38 -2.74 -24.01
C GLU A 237 -12.29 -2.80 -22.78
N ILE A 238 -13.54 -3.23 -22.98
CA ILE A 238 -14.53 -3.37 -21.93
C ILE A 238 -14.96 -4.84 -21.90
N LEU A 239 -14.51 -5.55 -20.89
CA LEU A 239 -14.82 -6.94 -20.57
C LEU A 239 -15.98 -7.06 -19.57
N ASP A 240 -16.25 -5.98 -18.84
CA ASP A 240 -17.24 -5.92 -17.74
C ASP A 240 -17.00 -7.00 -16.69
N LEU A 241 -15.75 -7.06 -16.21
CA LEU A 241 -15.31 -8.09 -15.25
C LEU A 241 -16.02 -7.92 -13.91
N GLN A 242 -16.60 -9.02 -13.42
CA GLN A 242 -17.24 -9.10 -12.11
C GLN A 242 -16.31 -9.68 -11.03
N PRO A 243 -16.52 -9.30 -9.75
CA PRO A 243 -15.85 -9.95 -8.62
C PRO A 243 -15.97 -11.48 -8.67
N GLY A 244 -14.87 -12.18 -8.38
CA GLY A 244 -14.78 -13.63 -8.40
C GLY A 244 -14.36 -14.24 -9.74
N GLU A 245 -14.48 -13.52 -10.86
CA GLU A 245 -14.05 -14.01 -12.17
C GLU A 245 -12.54 -14.28 -12.21
N LEU A 246 -12.14 -15.33 -12.94
CA LEU A 246 -10.73 -15.65 -13.18
C LEU A 246 -10.23 -14.89 -14.41
N VAL A 247 -9.11 -14.18 -14.24
CA VAL A 247 -8.46 -13.41 -15.29
C VAL A 247 -6.98 -13.71 -15.36
N GLU A 248 -6.43 -13.62 -16.56
CA GLU A 248 -4.99 -13.61 -16.81
C GLU A 248 -4.54 -12.19 -17.09
N VAL A 249 -3.46 -11.75 -16.43
CA VAL A 249 -2.82 -10.49 -16.78
C VAL A 249 -2.08 -10.70 -18.09
N LYS A 250 -2.35 -9.86 -19.09
CA LYS A 250 -1.70 -9.93 -20.40
C LYS A 250 -0.17 -9.84 -20.27
N SER A 251 0.54 -10.36 -21.27
CA SER A 251 2.00 -10.31 -21.30
C SER A 251 2.51 -8.86 -21.32
N ALA A 252 3.78 -8.69 -20.93
CA ALA A 252 4.42 -7.38 -20.97
C ALA A 252 4.41 -6.77 -22.38
N GLU A 253 4.56 -7.58 -23.44
CA GLU A 253 4.50 -7.08 -24.81
C GLU A 253 3.10 -6.57 -25.18
N GLU A 254 2.06 -7.33 -24.87
CA GLU A 254 0.68 -6.93 -25.14
C GLU A 254 0.30 -5.66 -24.39
N ILE A 255 0.68 -5.54 -23.11
CA ILE A 255 0.41 -4.35 -22.32
C ILE A 255 1.21 -3.15 -22.86
N SER A 256 2.47 -3.33 -23.26
CA SER A 256 3.29 -2.25 -23.84
C SER A 256 2.68 -1.63 -25.10
N ALA A 257 1.91 -2.42 -25.86
CA ALA A 257 1.18 -1.94 -27.05
C ALA A 257 -0.03 -1.07 -26.71
N THR A 258 -0.47 -1.04 -25.44
CA THR A 258 -1.68 -0.32 -24.99
C THR A 258 -1.38 0.95 -24.18
N ILE A 259 -0.12 1.20 -23.84
CA ILE A 259 0.31 2.33 -22.99
C ILE A 259 1.19 3.31 -23.78
N THR A 260 1.19 4.57 -23.35
CA THR A 260 2.09 5.60 -23.89
C THR A 260 3.54 5.34 -23.51
N ALA A 261 4.50 6.01 -24.17
CA ALA A 261 5.92 5.96 -23.82
C ALA A 261 6.18 6.30 -22.34
N ASP A 262 5.35 7.15 -21.73
CA ASP A 262 5.38 7.49 -20.30
C ASP A 262 4.74 6.43 -19.38
N GLY A 263 4.18 5.36 -19.96
CA GLY A 263 3.57 4.24 -19.25
C GLY A 263 2.12 4.46 -18.84
N PHE A 264 1.35 5.29 -19.55
CA PHE A 264 -0.05 5.58 -19.21
C PHE A 264 -1.05 4.99 -20.20
N ASN A 265 -2.19 4.51 -19.70
CA ASN A 265 -3.40 4.27 -20.48
C ASN A 265 -4.56 5.04 -19.84
N ARG A 266 -5.20 5.94 -20.60
CA ARG A 266 -6.35 6.73 -20.14
C ARG A 266 -6.15 7.36 -18.74
N GLY A 267 -5.00 7.99 -18.53
CA GLY A 267 -4.64 8.65 -17.27
C GLY A 267 -4.21 7.72 -16.13
N MET A 268 -4.29 6.40 -16.29
CA MET A 268 -3.78 5.44 -15.31
C MET A 268 -2.41 4.93 -15.71
N ARG A 269 -1.47 5.00 -14.76
CA ARG A 269 -0.10 4.51 -14.96
C ARG A 269 -0.05 3.00 -14.82
N TYR A 270 0.63 2.34 -15.74
CA TYR A 270 1.11 0.98 -15.56
C TYR A 270 2.50 1.04 -14.89
N ASP A 271 2.55 0.77 -13.60
CA ASP A 271 3.77 0.91 -12.80
C ASP A 271 4.72 -0.29 -13.04
N PRO A 272 6.05 -0.11 -13.04
CA PRO A 272 7.00 -1.23 -13.16
C PRO A 272 6.80 -2.35 -12.13
N GLU A 273 6.26 -2.07 -10.94
CA GLU A 273 5.89 -3.11 -9.98
C GLU A 273 4.83 -4.08 -10.51
N MET A 274 4.01 -3.65 -11.48
CA MET A 274 2.93 -4.47 -12.04
C MET A 274 3.45 -5.54 -13.01
N LEU A 275 4.65 -5.35 -13.58
CA LEU A 275 5.24 -6.26 -14.57
C LEU A 275 5.41 -7.70 -14.06
N LYS A 276 5.72 -7.86 -12.76
CA LYS A 276 5.91 -9.19 -12.15
C LYS A 276 4.65 -10.06 -12.18
N TYR A 277 3.50 -9.44 -12.44
CA TYR A 277 2.20 -10.12 -12.48
C TYR A 277 1.77 -10.50 -13.90
N SER A 278 2.47 -10.03 -14.94
CA SER A 278 2.18 -10.36 -16.33
C SER A 278 2.28 -11.87 -16.60
N GLY A 279 1.32 -12.40 -17.37
CA GLY A 279 1.23 -13.82 -17.71
C GLY A 279 0.70 -14.73 -16.60
N HIS A 280 0.37 -14.18 -15.43
CA HIS A 280 -0.19 -14.94 -14.31
C HIS A 280 -1.71 -14.75 -14.21
N ARG A 281 -2.36 -15.73 -13.56
CA ARG A 281 -3.81 -15.74 -13.34
C ARG A 281 -4.16 -15.33 -11.92
N TYR A 282 -5.19 -14.50 -11.80
CA TYR A 282 -5.72 -14.00 -10.54
C TYR A 282 -7.24 -13.96 -10.59
N ARG A 283 -7.86 -13.94 -9.41
CA ARG A 283 -9.29 -13.64 -9.30
C ARG A 283 -9.49 -12.13 -9.18
N VAL A 284 -10.59 -11.67 -9.77
CA VAL A 284 -11.05 -10.29 -9.61
C VAL A 284 -11.54 -10.13 -8.17
N GLN A 285 -10.87 -9.28 -7.39
CA GLN A 285 -11.30 -8.97 -6.02
C GLN A 285 -12.51 -8.05 -6.05
N GLN A 286 -12.39 -6.93 -6.78
CA GLN A 286 -13.45 -5.94 -6.88
C GLN A 286 -13.29 -5.03 -8.10
N ARG A 287 -14.41 -4.42 -8.48
CA ARG A 287 -14.48 -3.33 -9.45
C ARG A 287 -14.52 -1.99 -8.71
N VAL A 288 -13.51 -1.17 -8.95
CA VAL A 288 -13.30 0.14 -8.30
C VAL A 288 -13.86 1.24 -9.21
N ASN A 289 -14.90 1.90 -8.73
CA ASN A 289 -15.60 2.99 -9.40
C ASN A 289 -15.34 4.35 -8.74
N LYS A 290 -15.04 4.37 -7.44
CA LYS A 290 -14.72 5.60 -6.71
C LYS A 290 -13.65 5.38 -5.65
N LEU A 291 -12.82 6.40 -5.45
CA LEU A 291 -11.82 6.45 -4.38
C LEU A 291 -11.54 7.89 -3.97
N ILE A 292 -10.99 8.07 -2.78
CA ILE A 292 -10.50 9.37 -2.33
C ILE A 292 -9.17 9.66 -3.04
N ASP A 293 -9.08 10.80 -3.72
CA ASP A 293 -7.80 11.31 -4.22
C ASP A 293 -6.93 11.72 -3.03
N GLU A 294 -5.80 11.05 -2.87
CA GLU A 294 -4.94 11.17 -1.70
C GLU A 294 -4.34 12.57 -1.53
N LYS A 295 -4.26 13.35 -2.62
CA LYS A 295 -3.70 14.71 -2.61
C LYS A 295 -4.71 15.75 -2.13
N SER A 296 -5.94 15.66 -2.62
CA SER A 296 -6.98 16.64 -2.36
C SER A 296 -7.93 16.23 -1.23
N GLY A 297 -7.95 14.94 -0.86
CA GLY A 297 -8.95 14.36 0.03
C GLY A 297 -10.35 14.31 -0.58
N LYS A 298 -10.52 14.64 -1.87
CA LYS A 298 -11.83 14.64 -2.53
C LYS A 298 -12.17 13.26 -3.08
N MET A 299 -13.45 12.92 -3.05
CA MET A 299 -13.95 11.71 -3.72
C MET A 299 -13.85 11.88 -5.23
N VAL A 300 -13.25 10.90 -5.91
CA VAL A 300 -13.12 10.86 -7.36
C VAL A 300 -13.90 9.66 -7.89
N SER A 301 -14.91 9.95 -8.70
CA SER A 301 -15.62 8.96 -9.50
C SER A 301 -14.89 8.73 -10.82
N MET A 302 -14.60 7.47 -11.11
CA MET A 302 -13.87 7.08 -12.32
C MET A 302 -14.82 7.03 -13.53
N LYS A 303 -14.42 7.65 -14.64
CA LYS A 303 -15.14 7.50 -15.93
C LYS A 303 -15.04 6.07 -16.48
N SER A 304 -13.92 5.41 -16.21
CA SER A 304 -13.67 4.02 -16.56
C SER A 304 -13.23 3.32 -15.29
N PRO A 305 -14.00 2.34 -14.80
CA PRO A 305 -13.65 1.61 -13.58
C PRO A 305 -12.28 0.94 -13.70
N CYS A 306 -11.67 0.71 -12.55
CA CYS A 306 -10.46 -0.07 -12.41
C CYS A 306 -10.78 -1.43 -11.79
N ILE A 307 -9.94 -2.42 -12.07
CA ILE A 307 -10.05 -3.75 -11.50
C ILE A 307 -8.97 -3.91 -10.44
N GLN A 308 -9.36 -4.41 -9.28
CA GLN A 308 -8.43 -4.89 -8.26
C GLN A 308 -8.40 -6.42 -8.30
N LEU A 309 -7.21 -6.99 -8.19
CA LEU A 309 -6.99 -8.44 -8.25
C LEU A 309 -6.57 -8.99 -6.88
N ASP A 310 -7.03 -10.20 -6.57
CA ASP A 310 -6.77 -10.86 -5.29
C ASP A 310 -5.27 -11.10 -5.07
N ASN A 311 -4.76 -10.68 -3.91
CA ASN A 311 -3.36 -10.81 -3.50
C ASN A 311 -2.35 -10.17 -4.48
N VAL A 312 -2.80 -9.17 -5.25
CA VAL A 312 -1.95 -8.40 -6.16
C VAL A 312 -1.76 -6.97 -5.63
N PHE A 313 -0.56 -6.70 -5.13
CA PHE A 313 -0.22 -5.42 -4.52
C PHE A 313 1.22 -5.00 -4.83
N CYS A 314 1.54 -3.74 -4.58
CA CYS A 314 2.92 -3.26 -4.66
C CYS A 314 3.80 -3.97 -3.62
N ARG A 315 4.92 -4.55 -4.05
CA ARG A 315 5.93 -5.15 -3.14
C ARG A 315 7.18 -4.29 -3.00
N ALA A 316 7.19 -3.13 -3.65
CA ALA A 316 8.24 -2.14 -3.60
C ALA A 316 9.65 -2.70 -3.86
N GLU A 317 9.74 -3.63 -4.80
CA GLU A 317 11.00 -4.28 -5.13
C GLU A 317 11.76 -3.46 -6.21
N PHE A 318 11.03 -2.81 -7.11
CA PHE A 318 11.47 -2.03 -8.27
C PHE A 318 11.11 -0.56 -8.16
N THR A 319 10.82 -0.09 -6.94
CA THR A 319 10.32 1.26 -6.74
C THR A 319 11.41 2.16 -6.18
N PRO A 320 12.02 3.05 -7.00
CA PRO A 320 13.09 3.94 -6.54
C PRO A 320 12.60 4.82 -5.39
N GLY A 321 13.48 5.11 -4.42
CA GLY A 321 13.11 5.96 -3.29
C GLY A 321 12.47 5.23 -2.11
N ARG A 322 11.96 4.00 -2.30
CA ARG A 322 11.08 3.33 -1.32
C ARG A 322 11.20 1.80 -1.34
N LEU A 323 12.41 1.29 -1.58
CA LEU A 323 12.70 -0.14 -1.68
C LEU A 323 12.32 -0.88 -0.38
N GLY A 324 11.62 -2.01 -0.52
CA GLY A 324 11.19 -2.82 0.64
C GLY A 324 10.05 -2.19 1.44
N CYS A 325 9.31 -1.23 0.88
CA CYS A 325 8.14 -0.66 1.54
C CYS A 325 7.07 -1.74 1.84
N PRO A 326 6.63 -1.90 3.10
CA PRO A 326 5.68 -2.93 3.53
C PRO A 326 4.21 -2.55 3.32
N ARG A 327 3.90 -1.36 2.79
CA ARG A 327 2.54 -0.80 2.70
C ARG A 327 1.56 -1.70 1.93
N ALA A 328 2.06 -2.53 1.01
CA ALA A 328 1.26 -3.47 0.22
C ALA A 328 0.04 -2.79 -0.45
N SER A 329 0.24 -1.58 -0.98
CA SER A 329 -0.80 -0.82 -1.68
C SER A 329 -1.37 -1.61 -2.84
N ASN A 330 -2.69 -1.59 -2.99
CA ASN A 330 -3.38 -2.28 -4.08
C ASN A 330 -2.92 -1.75 -5.43
N THR A 331 -2.84 -2.64 -6.42
CA THR A 331 -2.62 -2.26 -7.82
C THR A 331 -3.95 -2.23 -8.55
N TYR A 332 -4.13 -1.21 -9.38
CA TYR A 332 -5.34 -1.02 -10.17
C TYR A 332 -5.06 -1.37 -11.63
N TRP A 333 -5.98 -2.11 -12.25
CA TRP A 333 -5.81 -2.66 -13.59
C TRP A 333 -6.90 -2.14 -14.53
N ARG A 334 -6.53 -1.80 -15.77
CA ARG A 334 -7.51 -1.63 -16.85
C ARG A 334 -7.92 -2.99 -17.37
N GLU A 335 -9.17 -3.13 -17.78
CA GLU A 335 -9.66 -4.37 -18.39
C GLU A 335 -8.88 -4.74 -19.65
N ILE A 336 -8.40 -3.76 -20.44
CA ILE A 336 -7.52 -4.02 -21.60
C ILE A 336 -6.20 -4.69 -21.24
N TRP A 337 -5.77 -4.67 -19.98
CA TRP A 337 -4.57 -5.39 -19.51
C TRP A 337 -4.87 -6.79 -19.02
N LEU A 338 -6.14 -7.18 -18.99
CA LEU A 338 -6.63 -8.45 -18.48
C LEU A 338 -7.27 -9.25 -19.61
N ARG A 339 -7.28 -10.57 -19.46
CA ARG A 339 -7.99 -11.50 -20.34
C ARG A 339 -8.86 -12.38 -19.46
N ARG A 340 -10.17 -12.44 -19.76
CA ARG A 340 -11.05 -13.41 -19.13
C ARG A 340 -10.59 -14.83 -19.50
N VAL A 341 -10.45 -15.70 -18.51
CA VAL A 341 -10.11 -17.10 -18.72
C VAL A 341 -11.21 -17.98 -18.11
N ALA A 342 -11.40 -19.18 -18.66
CA ALA A 342 -12.32 -20.14 -18.08
C ALA A 342 -11.83 -20.56 -16.68
N ASP A 343 -12.76 -20.68 -15.73
CA ASP A 343 -12.47 -21.24 -14.42
C ASP A 343 -12.58 -22.77 -14.51
N ASP A 344 -11.47 -23.44 -14.80
CA ASP A 344 -11.42 -24.93 -14.87
C ASP A 344 -11.50 -25.58 -13.48
N SER A 345 -11.79 -24.81 -12.42
CA SER A 345 -11.96 -25.35 -11.07
C SER A 345 -13.29 -26.11 -10.98
N PRO A 346 -13.30 -27.41 -10.59
CA PRO A 346 -14.55 -28.11 -10.32
C PRO A 346 -15.30 -27.35 -9.23
N ALA A 347 -16.58 -27.08 -9.47
CA ALA A 347 -17.46 -26.37 -8.56
C ALA A 347 -17.31 -26.94 -7.13
N ARG A 348 -16.81 -26.13 -6.19
CA ARG A 348 -16.79 -26.52 -4.78
C ARG A 348 -18.24 -26.80 -4.37
N SER A 349 -18.54 -28.06 -4.07
CA SER A 349 -19.79 -28.49 -3.48
C SER A 349 -20.04 -27.67 -2.21
N LYS A 350 -21.25 -27.13 -2.13
CA LYS A 350 -21.75 -26.24 -1.06
C LYS A 350 -21.51 -26.78 0.34
#